data_AF-A0A6A5R416-F1
#
_entry.id   AF-A0A6A5R416-F1
#
_cell.length_a   1.000
_cell.length_b   1.000
_cell.length_c   1.000
_cell.angle_alpha   90.00
_cell.angle_beta   90.00
_cell.angle_gamma   90.00
#
_symmetry.space_group_name_H-M   'P 1'
#
loop_
_entity.id
_entity.type
_entity.pdbx_description
1 polymer ?
#
loop_
_entity_poly.entity_id
_entity_poly.type
_entity_poly.pdbx_seq_one_letter_code
_entity_poly.pdbx_strand_id
1 'polypeptide(L)'
;MVVKTVRQKMQKYRTGKLIVYGNSKPKVKALAEQLDCHAYHADAVGKPTMLADFMAGKQRVIVATSALGMGVDILDVRCIIHIDWPFTMLDYAQESGRAGQDRLRSEAVLIVQDRKQRTNNNRTEAERQMVREYVEGGESGAVSCRREVLDRYLDGRKDRAGCREEDNKEMCDVCQGIDGQLE
;
A
#
# COMPACT_ATOMS: atom_id res chain seq x y z
N MET A 1 0.27 -16.56 2.10
CA MET A 1 1.20 -15.42 2.35
C MET A 1 0.46 -14.18 2.85
N VAL A 2 -0.40 -13.52 2.04
CA VAL A 2 -1.08 -12.25 2.42
C VAL A 2 -1.79 -12.28 3.78
N VAL A 3 -2.66 -13.26 4.04
CA VAL A 3 -3.39 -13.38 5.33
C VAL A 3 -2.43 -13.45 6.52
N LYS A 4 -1.33 -14.20 6.38
CA LYS A 4 -0.29 -14.30 7.42
C LYS A 4 0.34 -12.94 7.68
N THR A 5 0.71 -12.20 6.63
CA THR A 5 1.28 -10.85 6.75
C THR A 5 0.31 -9.89 7.43
N VAL A 6 -0.97 -9.88 7.00
CA VAL A 6 -1.99 -9.01 7.63
C VAL A 6 -2.12 -9.33 9.12
N ARG A 7 -2.23 -10.62 9.50
CA ARG A 7 -2.32 -11.04 10.91
C ARG A 7 -1.07 -10.67 11.71
N GLN A 8 0.12 -10.81 11.14
CA GLN A 8 1.37 -10.36 11.77
C GLN A 8 1.38 -8.84 12.00
N LYS A 9 0.91 -8.06 11.02
CA LYS A 9 0.80 -6.59 11.18
C LYS A 9 -0.27 -6.20 12.21
N MET A 10 -1.38 -6.93 12.31
CA MET A 10 -2.37 -6.72 13.38
C MET A 10 -1.82 -6.99 14.78
N GLN A 11 -0.87 -7.93 14.91
CA GLN A 11 -0.17 -8.22 16.16
C GLN A 11 0.90 -7.16 16.48
N LYS A 12 1.66 -6.72 15.47
CA LYS A 12 2.64 -5.63 15.60
C LYS A 12 1.95 -4.31 16.00
N TYR A 13 0.88 -3.96 15.30
CA TYR A 13 0.08 -2.77 15.56
C TYR A 13 -1.16 -3.14 16.38
N ARG A 14 -0.95 -3.42 17.68
CA ARG A 14 -2.04 -3.79 18.61
C ARG A 14 -3.08 -2.68 18.73
N THR A 15 -2.63 -1.43 18.61
CA THR A 15 -3.45 -0.22 18.51
C THR A 15 -3.37 0.34 17.10
N GLY A 16 -4.48 0.91 16.61
CA GLY A 16 -4.58 1.49 15.27
C GLY A 16 -5.11 0.52 14.21
N LYS A 17 -5.23 1.06 13.00
CA LYS A 17 -6.02 0.48 11.90
C LYS A 17 -5.16 0.07 10.72
N LEU A 18 -5.61 -0.91 9.96
CA LEU A 18 -4.97 -1.42 8.76
C LEU A 18 -5.92 -1.32 7.57
N ILE A 19 -5.39 -0.90 6.43
CA ILE A 19 -6.10 -0.95 5.15
C ILE A 19 -5.35 -1.88 4.23
N VAL A 20 -6.07 -2.82 3.61
CA VAL A 20 -5.52 -3.74 2.61
C VAL A 20 -6.11 -3.41 1.25
N TYR A 21 -5.32 -2.87 0.33
CA TYR A 21 -5.74 -2.54 -1.02
C TYR A 21 -5.52 -3.71 -1.99
N GLY A 22 -6.57 -4.03 -2.76
CA GLY A 22 -6.53 -4.97 -3.87
C GLY A 22 -7.20 -4.40 -5.13
N ASN A 23 -6.79 -4.89 -6.29
CA ASN A 23 -7.17 -4.30 -7.57
C ASN A 23 -8.50 -4.81 -8.15
N SER A 24 -9.16 -5.78 -7.49
CA SER A 24 -10.42 -6.34 -7.99
C SER A 24 -11.40 -6.66 -6.87
N LYS A 25 -12.70 -6.46 -7.16
CA LYS A 25 -13.80 -6.79 -6.23
C LYS A 25 -13.75 -8.26 -5.78
N PRO A 26 -13.51 -9.25 -6.66
CA PRO A 26 -13.41 -10.65 -6.23
C PRO A 26 -12.27 -10.91 -5.25
N LYS A 27 -11.07 -10.34 -5.49
CA LYS A 27 -9.92 -10.49 -4.58
C LYS A 27 -10.19 -9.84 -3.22
N VAL A 28 -10.74 -8.62 -3.23
CA VAL A 28 -11.11 -7.89 -2.01
C VAL A 28 -12.11 -8.69 -1.18
N LYS A 29 -13.18 -9.21 -1.80
CA LYS A 29 -14.17 -10.04 -1.11
C LYS A 29 -13.55 -11.32 -0.53
N ALA A 30 -12.81 -12.07 -1.33
CA ALA A 30 -12.21 -13.33 -0.91
C ALA A 30 -11.18 -13.17 0.22
N LEU A 31 -10.43 -12.06 0.24
CA LEU A 31 -9.48 -11.80 1.31
C LEU A 31 -10.19 -11.29 2.58
N ALA A 32 -11.20 -10.44 2.44
CA ALA A 32 -12.00 -9.96 3.56
C ALA A 32 -12.68 -11.10 4.30
N GLU A 33 -13.23 -12.09 3.57
CA GLU A 33 -13.80 -13.31 4.13
C GLU A 33 -12.78 -14.11 4.96
N GLN A 34 -11.56 -14.30 4.45
CA GLN A 34 -10.49 -15.01 5.18
C GLN A 34 -9.98 -14.26 6.42
N LEU A 35 -10.14 -12.94 6.45
CA LEU A 35 -9.74 -12.07 7.55
C LEU A 35 -10.88 -11.76 8.52
N ASP A 36 -12.10 -12.23 8.23
CA ASP A 36 -13.33 -11.90 8.96
C ASP A 36 -13.51 -10.38 9.13
N CYS A 37 -13.44 -9.66 8.02
CA CYS A 37 -13.56 -8.21 8.03
C CYS A 37 -14.36 -7.62 6.86
N HIS A 38 -14.57 -6.29 6.90
CA HIS A 38 -15.30 -5.57 5.86
C HIS A 38 -14.58 -5.58 4.50
N ALA A 39 -15.35 -5.83 3.43
CA ALA A 39 -14.94 -5.73 2.03
C ALA A 39 -15.47 -4.43 1.42
N TYR A 40 -14.62 -3.41 1.27
CA TYR A 40 -15.01 -2.09 0.79
C TYR A 40 -14.68 -1.90 -0.70
N HIS A 41 -15.70 -1.88 -1.54
CA HIS A 41 -15.55 -1.65 -2.98
C HIS A 41 -16.73 -0.86 -3.54
N ALA A 42 -16.67 -0.45 -4.82
CA ALA A 42 -17.69 0.41 -5.43
C ALA A 42 -19.15 -0.06 -5.18
N ASP A 43 -19.41 -1.34 -5.40
CA ASP A 43 -20.74 -1.96 -5.26
C ASP A 43 -21.06 -2.51 -3.86
N ALA A 44 -20.24 -2.22 -2.84
CA ALA A 44 -20.49 -2.75 -1.50
C ALA A 44 -21.77 -2.14 -0.93
N VAL A 45 -22.64 -2.99 -0.38
CA VAL A 45 -23.84 -2.56 0.33
C VAL A 45 -23.44 -2.18 1.76
N GLY A 46 -23.94 -1.05 2.27
CA GLY A 46 -23.64 -0.62 3.64
C GLY A 46 -22.27 0.06 3.82
N LYS A 47 -21.67 0.64 2.76
CA LYS A 47 -20.40 1.40 2.85
C LYS A 47 -20.33 2.41 4.01
N PRO A 48 -21.38 3.20 4.31
CA PRO A 48 -21.34 4.12 5.45
C PRO A 48 -21.13 3.40 6.79
N THR A 49 -21.81 2.27 7.00
CA THR A 49 -21.68 1.45 8.21
C THR A 49 -20.31 0.80 8.30
N MET A 50 -19.82 0.20 7.21
CA MET A 50 -18.48 -0.39 7.15
C MET A 50 -17.41 0.63 7.51
N LEU A 51 -17.53 1.85 6.97
CA LEU A 51 -16.62 2.94 7.24
C LEU A 51 -16.72 3.42 8.69
N ALA A 52 -17.94 3.58 9.21
CA ALA A 52 -18.15 3.98 10.60
C ALA A 52 -17.59 2.95 11.59
N ASP A 53 -17.80 1.66 11.34
CA ASP A 53 -17.25 0.58 12.17
C ASP A 53 -15.72 0.55 12.11
N PHE A 54 -15.16 0.76 10.92
CA PHE A 54 -13.71 0.87 10.75
C PHE A 54 -13.15 2.08 11.50
N MET A 55 -13.72 3.28 11.30
CA MET A 55 -13.30 4.52 11.96
C MET A 55 -13.41 4.45 13.49
N ALA A 56 -14.49 3.84 14.00
CA ALA A 56 -14.69 3.60 15.43
C ALA A 56 -13.77 2.51 16.01
N GLY A 57 -13.02 1.79 15.16
CA GLY A 57 -12.12 0.72 15.59
C GLY A 57 -12.83 -0.59 15.98
N LYS A 58 -14.14 -0.70 15.74
CA LYS A 58 -14.90 -1.96 15.93
C LYS A 58 -14.35 -3.06 15.03
N GLN A 59 -13.93 -2.69 13.83
CA GLN A 59 -13.13 -3.51 12.93
C GLN A 59 -11.82 -2.76 12.65
N ARG A 60 -10.67 -3.35 13.00
CA ARG A 60 -9.35 -2.70 12.83
C ARG A 60 -8.72 -2.94 11.46
N VAL A 61 -9.32 -3.81 10.64
CA VAL A 61 -8.87 -4.11 9.28
C VAL A 61 -10.02 -3.88 8.34
N ILE A 62 -9.74 -3.27 7.20
CA ILE A 62 -10.66 -3.18 6.07
C ILE A 62 -9.91 -3.57 4.81
N VAL A 63 -10.49 -4.46 4.01
CA VAL A 63 -9.95 -4.79 2.68
C VAL A 63 -10.72 -4.00 1.66
N ALA A 64 -10.03 -3.28 0.79
CA ALA A 64 -10.66 -2.33 -0.11
C ALA A 64 -10.09 -2.35 -1.53
N THR A 65 -10.89 -1.89 -2.49
CA THR A 65 -10.33 -1.34 -3.74
C THR A 65 -10.04 0.15 -3.56
N SER A 66 -9.54 0.81 -4.61
CA SER A 66 -9.37 2.29 -4.66
C SER A 66 -10.65 3.10 -4.37
N ALA A 67 -11.81 2.45 -4.24
CA ALA A 67 -13.04 3.07 -3.78
C ALA A 67 -12.91 3.66 -2.35
N LEU A 68 -12.02 3.11 -1.52
CA LEU A 68 -11.69 3.66 -0.20
C LEU A 68 -10.60 4.73 -0.34
N GLY A 69 -10.91 5.82 -1.04
CA GLY A 69 -9.91 6.81 -1.46
C GLY A 69 -10.39 8.26 -1.54
N MET A 70 -11.70 8.55 -1.54
CA MET A 70 -12.21 9.92 -1.66
C MET A 70 -12.83 10.39 -0.34
N GLY A 71 -12.27 11.45 0.27
CA GLY A 71 -12.93 12.23 1.31
C GLY A 71 -12.98 11.63 2.71
N VAL A 72 -12.18 10.59 3.00
CA VAL A 72 -12.07 10.02 4.35
C VAL A 72 -10.68 10.26 4.90
N ASP A 73 -10.62 10.93 6.05
CA ASP A 73 -9.42 11.15 6.84
C ASP A 73 -9.44 10.22 8.06
N ILE A 74 -8.46 9.32 8.17
CA ILE A 74 -8.41 8.30 9.23
C ILE A 74 -7.02 8.37 9.86
N LEU A 75 -6.93 9.13 10.95
CA LEU A 75 -5.65 9.58 11.50
C LEU A 75 -4.75 8.44 11.99
N ASP A 76 -5.34 7.38 12.53
CA ASP A 76 -4.65 6.29 13.25
C ASP A 76 -4.44 5.03 12.39
N VAL A 77 -4.37 5.17 11.06
CA VAL A 77 -3.95 4.08 10.17
C VAL A 77 -2.46 3.82 10.39
N ARG A 78 -2.12 2.60 10.81
CA ARG A 78 -0.75 2.16 11.10
C ARG A 78 -0.11 1.39 9.97
N CYS A 79 -0.90 0.69 9.15
CA CYS A 79 -0.34 -0.01 8.02
C CYS A 79 -1.27 -0.04 6.82
N ILE A 80 -0.70 0.28 5.66
CA ILE A 80 -1.31 0.11 4.35
C ILE A 80 -0.64 -1.09 3.70
N ILE A 81 -1.43 -2.02 3.18
CA ILE A 81 -0.94 -3.23 2.52
C ILE A 81 -1.53 -3.30 1.12
N HIS A 82 -0.70 -3.20 0.09
CA HIS A 82 -1.09 -3.46 -1.29
C HIS A 82 -0.80 -4.92 -1.62
N ILE A 83 -1.78 -5.66 -2.14
CA ILE A 83 -1.67 -7.10 -2.45
C ILE A 83 -1.57 -7.40 -3.95
N ASP A 84 -1.47 -6.34 -4.76
CA ASP A 84 -1.36 -6.36 -6.20
C ASP A 84 -0.37 -5.29 -6.63
N TRP A 85 0.11 -5.38 -7.88
CA TRP A 85 0.82 -4.29 -8.53
C TRP A 85 -0.01 -3.00 -8.47
N PRO A 86 0.58 -1.86 -8.09
CA PRO A 86 -0.09 -0.58 -8.25
C PRO A 86 -0.49 -0.35 -9.71
N PHE A 87 -1.67 0.21 -9.94
CA PHE A 87 -2.06 0.61 -11.30
C PHE A 87 -1.23 1.80 -11.80
N THR A 88 -0.95 2.74 -10.90
CA THR A 88 -0.06 3.88 -11.12
C THR A 88 0.73 4.18 -9.85
N MET A 89 1.85 4.90 -9.99
CA MET A 89 2.59 5.40 -8.84
C MET A 89 1.81 6.46 -8.06
N LEU A 90 0.91 7.20 -8.72
CA LEU A 90 0.02 8.16 -8.06
C LEU A 90 -0.96 7.45 -7.13
N ASP A 91 -1.62 6.39 -7.60
CA ASP A 91 -2.56 5.60 -6.79
C ASP A 91 -1.82 5.07 -5.55
N TYR A 92 -0.64 4.47 -5.75
CA TYR A 92 0.18 3.98 -4.65
C TYR A 92 0.56 5.08 -3.67
N ALA A 93 1.04 6.23 -4.14
CA ALA A 93 1.47 7.33 -3.29
C ALA A 93 0.29 7.89 -2.46
N GLN A 94 -0.88 8.06 -3.07
CA GLN A 94 -2.07 8.54 -2.38
C GLN A 94 -2.59 7.54 -1.34
N GLU A 95 -2.62 6.25 -1.68
CA GLU A 95 -3.10 5.19 -0.80
C GLU A 95 -2.14 4.94 0.36
N SER A 96 -0.83 4.80 0.08
CA SER A 96 0.20 4.61 1.11
C SER A 96 0.36 5.82 2.03
N GLY A 97 0.18 7.04 1.50
CA GLY A 97 0.22 8.30 2.26
C GLY A 97 -0.88 8.46 3.32
N ARG A 98 -1.87 7.55 3.35
CA ARG A 98 -2.90 7.50 4.42
C ARG A 98 -2.34 6.99 5.75
N ALA A 99 -1.20 6.30 5.74
CA ALA A 99 -0.61 5.75 6.95
C ALA A 99 0.06 6.85 7.79
N GLY A 100 -0.22 6.90 9.09
CA GLY A 100 0.52 7.78 10.02
C GLY A 100 0.20 9.27 9.89
N GLN A 101 -1.05 9.64 9.56
CA GLN A 101 -1.46 11.05 9.51
C GLN A 101 -1.35 11.76 10.87
N ASP A 102 -1.48 11.00 11.97
CA ASP A 102 -1.17 11.45 13.34
C ASP A 102 0.34 11.59 13.64
N ARG A 103 1.20 11.45 12.63
CA ARG A 103 2.68 11.49 12.72
C ARG A 103 3.29 10.39 13.58
N LEU A 104 2.52 9.37 13.96
CA LEU A 104 3.06 8.17 14.61
C LEU A 104 3.58 7.19 13.56
N ARG A 105 4.50 6.32 13.99
CA ARG A 105 5.12 5.33 13.13
C ARG A 105 4.07 4.49 12.40
N SER A 106 4.23 4.38 11.09
CA SER A 106 3.35 3.64 10.20
C SER A 106 4.18 2.90 9.14
N GLU A 107 3.53 2.02 8.38
CA GLU A 107 4.21 1.19 7.39
C GLU A 107 3.36 1.00 6.13
N ALA A 108 3.98 1.18 4.97
CA ALA A 108 3.41 0.78 3.68
C ALA A 108 4.08 -0.52 3.23
N VAL A 109 3.29 -1.55 2.95
CA VAL A 109 3.75 -2.87 2.52
C VAL A 109 3.19 -3.13 1.13
N LEU A 110 4.05 -3.57 0.22
CA LEU A 110 3.63 -4.04 -1.10
C LEU A 110 3.94 -5.54 -1.22
N ILE A 111 2.90 -6.33 -1.48
CA ILE A 111 2.99 -7.78 -1.69
C ILE A 111 2.57 -8.06 -3.12
N VAL A 112 3.55 -8.39 -3.97
CA VAL A 112 3.29 -8.74 -5.37
C VAL A 112 3.30 -10.26 -5.52
N GLN A 113 2.11 -10.86 -5.63
CA GLN A 113 1.96 -12.32 -5.74
C GLN A 113 2.11 -12.84 -7.18
N ASP A 114 1.80 -12.00 -8.17
CA ASP A 114 1.88 -12.34 -9.60
C ASP A 114 2.98 -11.50 -10.23
N ARG A 115 3.91 -12.13 -10.96
CA ARG A 115 4.96 -11.39 -11.70
C ARG A 115 4.38 -10.62 -12.88
N LYS A 116 3.18 -10.97 -13.34
CA LYS A 116 2.50 -10.22 -14.40
C LYS A 116 1.79 -9.02 -13.81
N GLN A 117 2.35 -7.85 -14.07
CA GLN A 117 1.65 -6.58 -13.88
C GLN A 117 0.33 -6.63 -14.67
N ARG A 118 -0.80 -6.72 -13.97
CA ARG A 118 -2.11 -6.54 -14.61
C ARG A 118 -2.23 -5.07 -15.00
N THR A 119 -1.91 -4.78 -16.25
CA THR A 119 -2.00 -3.43 -16.78
C THR A 119 -3.46 -3.09 -17.06
N ASN A 120 -3.91 -1.93 -16.59
CA ASN A 120 -5.06 -1.29 -17.20
C ASN A 120 -4.61 -0.80 -18.59
N ASN A 121 -5.27 -1.25 -19.66
CA ASN A 121 -4.89 -0.91 -21.05
C ASN A 121 -4.88 0.61 -21.30
N ASN A 122 -5.52 1.40 -20.45
CA ASN A 122 -5.57 2.86 -20.55
C ASN A 122 -4.33 3.57 -19.99
N ARG A 123 -3.27 2.85 -19.57
CA ARG A 123 -2.04 3.45 -19.02
C ARG A 123 -0.93 3.56 -20.05
N THR A 124 -0.25 4.69 -20.04
CA THR A 124 0.91 4.99 -20.87
C THR A 124 2.08 4.06 -20.52
N GLU A 125 2.98 3.85 -21.48
CA GLU A 125 4.19 3.06 -21.25
C GLU A 125 5.06 3.65 -20.14
N ALA A 126 5.15 4.98 -20.08
CA ALA A 126 5.87 5.70 -19.04
C ALA A 126 5.31 5.43 -17.62
N GLU A 127 3.99 5.48 -17.43
CA GLU A 127 3.36 5.12 -16.15
C GLU A 127 3.68 3.68 -15.74
N ARG A 128 3.64 2.75 -16.70
CA ARG A 128 3.95 1.33 -16.44
C ARG A 128 5.41 1.13 -16.05
N GLN A 129 6.32 1.86 -16.70
CA GLN A 129 7.75 1.78 -16.43
C GLN A 129 8.08 2.24 -15.01
N MET A 130 7.45 3.32 -14.54
CA MET A 130 7.66 3.81 -13.17
C MET A 130 7.20 2.80 -12.11
N VAL A 131 6.07 2.12 -12.35
CA VAL A 131 5.63 1.05 -11.45
C VAL A 131 6.63 -0.12 -11.47
N ARG A 132 7.13 -0.53 -12.65
CA ARG A 132 8.17 -1.57 -12.73
C ARG A 132 9.46 -1.19 -12.04
N GLU A 133 9.91 0.05 -12.20
CA GLU A 133 11.04 0.60 -11.46
C GLU A 133 10.80 0.52 -9.96
N TYR A 134 9.62 0.93 -9.50
CA TYR A 134 9.28 0.87 -8.09
C TYR A 134 9.26 -0.55 -7.57
N VAL A 135 8.65 -1.52 -8.26
CA VAL A 135 8.45 -2.89 -7.75
C VAL A 135 9.68 -3.78 -7.92
N GLU A 136 10.27 -3.78 -9.10
CA GLU A 136 11.30 -4.75 -9.53
C GLU A 136 12.65 -4.10 -9.87
N GLY A 137 12.79 -2.77 -9.74
CA GLY A 137 14.01 -2.07 -10.15
C GLY A 137 14.11 -1.77 -11.64
N GLY A 138 13.04 -2.01 -12.41
CA GLY A 138 12.98 -1.65 -13.82
C GLY A 138 13.91 -2.52 -14.67
N GLU A 139 14.54 -1.95 -15.70
CA GLU A 139 15.39 -2.71 -16.63
C GLU A 139 16.71 -3.20 -16.01
N SER A 140 17.21 -2.51 -14.98
CA SER A 140 18.44 -2.93 -14.30
C SER A 140 18.23 -4.13 -13.38
N GLY A 141 16.99 -4.42 -13.00
CA GLY A 141 16.65 -5.41 -11.97
C GLY A 141 17.15 -5.06 -10.56
N ALA A 142 17.82 -3.91 -10.40
CA ALA A 142 18.31 -3.41 -9.13
C ALA A 142 17.30 -2.39 -8.58
N VAL A 143 16.57 -2.78 -7.54
CA VAL A 143 15.59 -1.90 -6.92
C VAL A 143 16.31 -0.71 -6.31
N SER A 144 15.93 0.48 -6.73
CA SER A 144 16.41 1.74 -6.14
C SER A 144 15.66 2.05 -4.86
N CYS A 145 16.19 2.95 -4.03
CA CYS A 145 15.49 3.42 -2.85
C CYS A 145 14.04 3.79 -3.14
N ARG A 146 13.08 3.24 -2.39
CA ARG A 146 11.64 3.50 -2.60
C ARG A 146 11.31 5.00 -2.62
N ARG A 147 11.98 5.80 -1.77
CA ARG A 147 11.80 7.26 -1.72
C ARG A 147 12.40 7.99 -2.90
N GLU A 148 13.46 7.47 -3.49
CA GLU A 148 14.03 8.06 -4.70
C GLU A 148 13.05 7.94 -5.87
N VAL A 149 12.46 6.76 -6.06
CA VAL A 149 11.47 6.53 -7.11
C VAL A 149 10.23 7.42 -6.89
N LEU A 150 9.74 7.53 -5.65
CA LEU A 150 8.60 8.38 -5.31
C LEU A 150 8.89 9.87 -5.49
N ASP A 151 10.02 10.38 -4.99
CA ASP A 151 10.40 11.79 -5.14
C ASP A 151 10.61 12.16 -6.60
N ARG A 152 11.18 11.26 -7.41
CA ARG A 152 11.32 11.46 -8.86
C ARG A 152 9.96 11.53 -9.56
N TYR A 153 9.03 10.67 -9.16
CA TYR A 153 7.69 10.62 -9.76
C TYR A 153 6.83 11.83 -9.37
N LEU A 154 6.79 12.18 -8.07
CA LEU A 154 5.89 13.20 -7.54
C LEU A 154 6.45 14.61 -7.71
N ASP A 155 7.74 14.80 -7.42
CA ASP A 155 8.37 16.13 -7.34
C ASP A 155 9.35 16.39 -8.49
N GLY A 156 9.63 15.39 -9.35
CA GLY A 156 10.67 15.48 -10.38
C GLY A 156 12.09 15.58 -9.82
N ARG A 157 12.29 15.30 -8.52
CA ARG A 157 13.59 15.38 -7.87
C ARG A 157 14.53 14.26 -8.33
N LYS A 158 15.78 14.61 -8.60
CA LYS A 158 16.83 13.70 -9.13
C LYS A 158 18.08 13.66 -8.28
N ASP A 159 18.14 14.48 -7.23
CA ASP A 159 19.27 14.64 -6.33
C ASP A 159 19.20 13.72 -5.11
N ARG A 160 18.03 13.11 -4.82
CA ARG A 160 17.91 12.12 -3.75
C ARG A 160 18.72 10.87 -4.11
N ALA A 161 19.60 10.49 -3.21
CA ALA A 161 20.29 9.19 -3.22
C ALA A 161 19.95 8.49 -1.89
N GLY A 162 19.01 7.54 -1.92
CA GLY A 162 18.66 6.77 -0.72
C GLY A 162 17.71 7.44 0.28
N CYS A 163 17.43 6.70 1.36
CA CYS A 163 16.87 7.27 2.58
C CYS A 163 18.02 7.94 3.33
N ARG A 164 18.03 9.28 3.40
CA ARG A 164 19.12 10.02 4.07
C ARG A 164 18.88 10.01 5.59
N GLU A 165 19.94 9.87 6.39
CA GLU A 165 19.86 9.91 7.87
C GLU A 165 19.32 11.25 8.39
N GLU A 166 19.65 12.34 7.68
CA GLU A 166 19.22 13.71 7.98
C GLU A 166 17.71 13.91 7.92
N ASP A 167 16.96 12.99 7.29
CA ASP A 167 15.51 13.11 7.20
C ASP A 167 14.80 12.75 8.53
N ASN A 168 15.49 12.17 9.53
CA ASN A 168 14.91 11.56 10.74
C ASN A 168 13.71 10.65 10.42
N LYS A 169 13.77 9.97 9.28
CA LYS A 169 12.71 9.11 8.72
C LYS A 169 13.15 7.66 8.71
N GLU A 170 12.19 6.76 8.93
CA GLU A 170 12.36 5.31 8.84
C GLU A 170 12.90 4.90 7.46
N MET A 171 13.93 4.07 7.39
CA MET A 171 14.48 3.57 6.13
C MET A 171 13.48 2.66 5.39
N CYS A 172 13.56 2.65 4.05
CA CYS A 172 12.82 1.67 3.24
C CYS A 172 13.52 0.30 3.26
N ASP A 173 12.80 -0.74 2.85
CA ASP A 173 13.28 -2.12 2.73
C ASP A 173 14.56 -2.26 1.90
N VAL A 174 14.65 -1.55 0.77
CA VAL A 174 15.84 -1.52 -0.10
C VAL A 174 17.06 -0.97 0.64
N CYS A 175 16.91 0.20 1.28
CA CYS A 175 18.00 0.83 2.01
C CYS A 175 18.39 0.07 3.29
N GLN A 176 17.46 -0.72 3.85
CA GLN A 176 17.74 -1.61 4.98
C GLN A 176 18.45 -2.90 4.55
N GLY A 177 18.57 -3.16 3.24
CA GLY A 177 19.12 -4.42 2.73
C GLY A 177 18.20 -5.63 2.97
N ILE A 178 16.89 -5.41 3.09
CA ILE A 178 15.89 -6.47 3.33
C ILE A 178 15.41 -7.10 2.00
N ASP A 179 15.81 -6.55 0.85
CA ASP A 179 15.47 -7.11 -0.47
C ASP A 179 15.97 -8.56 -0.60
N GLY A 180 15.02 -9.51 -0.61
CA GLY A 180 15.28 -10.95 -0.78
C GLY A 180 14.66 -11.89 0.24
N GLN A 181 14.03 -11.41 1.33
CA GLN A 181 13.41 -12.28 2.35
C GLN A 181 11.88 -12.12 2.44
N LEU A 182 11.19 -12.41 1.34
CA LEU A 182 9.77 -12.78 1.39
C LEU A 182 9.58 -14.08 0.60
N GLU A 183 10.14 -15.16 1.14
CA GLU A 183 9.72 -16.54 0.85
C GLU A 183 8.36 -16.86 1.52
#